data_AF-A0A9X2RCE0-F1
#
_entry.id   AF-A0A9X2RCE0-F1
#
_cell.length_a   1.000
_cell.length_b   1.000
_cell.length_c   1.000
_cell.angle_alpha   90.00
_cell.angle_beta   90.00
_cell.angle_gamma   90.00
#
_symmetry.space_group_name_H-M   'P 1'
#
loop_
_entity.id
_entity.type
_entity.pdbx_description
1 polymer ?
#
loop_
_entity_poly.entity_id
_entity_poly.type
_entity_poly.pdbx_seq_one_letter_code
_entity_poly.pdbx_strand_id
1 'polypeptide(L)' 'MAKCELYQDVKGEWRWRRVSKSGDIEAFSSQGFEKEEDARKDGKDCNECTSYLRKF' A
#
# COMPACT_ATOMS: atom_id res chain seq x y z
N MET A 1 -14.99 -0.64 3.08
CA MET A 1 -14.04 -0.56 1.95
C MET A 1 -12.84 0.18 2.44
N ALA A 2 -11.89 -0.57 2.96
CA ALA A 2 -10.57 -0.06 3.18
C ALA A 2 -9.94 0.29 1.82
N LYS A 3 -9.12 1.33 1.78
CA LYS A 3 -8.40 1.76 0.59
C LYS A 3 -6.92 1.49 0.81
N CYS A 4 -6.28 0.87 -0.15
CA CYS A 4 -4.84 0.68 -0.12
C CYS A 4 -4.19 1.80 -0.92
N GLU A 5 -3.34 2.59 -0.29
CA GLU A 5 -2.56 3.65 -0.93
C GLU A 5 -1.14 3.13 -1.18
N LEU A 6 -0.72 3.11 -2.44
CA LEU A 6 0.66 2.88 -2.83
C LEU A 6 1.33 4.23 -3.05
N TYR A 7 2.48 4.43 -2.42
CA TYR A 7 3.29 5.62 -2.58
C TYR A 7 4.77 5.24 -2.70
N GLN A 8 5.51 6.06 -3.43
CA GLN A 8 6.96 5.95 -3.57
C GLN A 8 7.61 6.94 -2.61
N ASP A 9 8.57 6.46 -1.82
CA ASP A 9 9.39 7.28 -0.95
C ASP A 9 10.47 8.03 -1.76
N VAL A 10 11.13 9.02 -1.16
CA VAL A 10 12.18 9.82 -1.81
C VAL A 10 13.38 8.99 -2.27
N LYS A 11 13.55 7.79 -1.70
CA LYS A 11 14.58 6.82 -2.08
C LYS A 11 14.22 5.98 -3.32
N GLY A 12 13.02 6.18 -3.89
CA GLY A 12 12.51 5.34 -4.97
C GLY A 12 11.87 4.04 -4.47
N GLU A 13 11.79 3.84 -3.16
CA GLU A 13 11.19 2.66 -2.54
C GLU A 13 9.66 2.79 -2.48
N TRP A 14 8.96 1.77 -2.95
CA TRP A 14 7.52 1.61 -2.90
C TRP A 14 7.07 1.09 -1.54
N ARG A 15 6.05 1.74 -0.98
CA ARG A 15 5.38 1.32 0.23
C ARG A 15 3.87 1.40 0.04
N TRP A 16 3.16 0.48 0.66
CA TRP A 16 1.71 0.51 0.71
C TRP A 16 1.24 0.75 2.13
N ARG A 17 0.09 1.40 2.27
CA ARG A 17 -0.64 1.48 3.54
C ARG A 17 -2.12 1.32 3.28
N ARG A 18 -2.82 0.68 4.21
CA ARG A 18 -4.26 0.50 4.19
C ARG A 18 -4.88 1.46 5.18
N VAL A 19 -5.80 2.27 4.67
CA VAL A 19 -6.58 3.20 5.48
C VAL A 19 -8.04 2.78 5.41
N SER A 20 -8.66 2.62 6.57
CA SER A 20 -10.09 2.35 6.68
C SER A 20 -10.91 3.59 6.30
N LYS A 21 -12.21 3.42 6.10
CA LYS A 21 -13.12 4.57 5.84
C LYS A 21 -13.10 5.58 7.00
N SER A 22 -12.79 5.10 8.21
CA SER A 22 -12.68 5.91 9.43
C SER A 22 -11.41 6.76 9.49
N GLY A 23 -10.42 6.51 8.61
CA GLY A 23 -9.12 7.18 8.63
C GLY A 23 -8.04 6.44 9.43
N ASP A 24 -8.40 5.34 10.11
CA ASP A 24 -7.46 4.49 10.82
C ASP A 24 -6.60 3.66 9.87
N ILE A 25 -5.32 3.53 10.18
CA ILE A 25 -4.39 2.67 9.45
C ILE A 25 -4.53 1.25 10.01
N GLU A 26 -5.13 0.36 9.23
CA GLU A 26 -5.35 -1.03 9.66
C GLU A 26 -4.17 -1.94 9.30
N ALA A 27 -3.44 -1.61 8.24
CA ALA A 27 -2.26 -2.34 7.80
C ALA A 27 -1.31 -1.40 7.08
N PHE A 28 -0.01 -1.69 7.13
CA PHE A 28 0.99 -0.95 6.40
C PHE A 28 2.15 -1.87 6.05
N SER A 29 2.85 -1.54 4.97
CA SER A 29 4.09 -2.21 4.61
C SER A 29 5.19 -1.79 5.59
N SER A 30 5.73 -2.77 6.30
CA SER A 30 6.93 -2.60 7.12
C SER A 30 8.21 -2.62 6.27
N GLN A 31 8.13 -3.14 5.04
CA GLN A 31 9.27 -3.27 4.12
C GLN A 31 9.15 -2.27 2.97
N GLY A 32 10.29 -1.68 2.58
CA GLY A 32 10.41 -0.89 1.35
C GLY A 32 10.65 -1.83 0.18
N PHE A 33 9.86 -1.68 -0.88
CA PHE A 33 10.02 -2.46 -2.10
C PHE A 33 10.69 -1.62 -3.18
N GLU A 34 11.55 -2.20 -4.00
CA GLU A 34 12.15 -1.44 -5.11
C GLU A 34 11.17 -1.26 -6.28
N LYS A 35 10.10 -2.08 -6.34
CA LYS A 35 9.12 -2.06 -7.43
C LYS A 35 7.68 -1.93 -6.93
N GLU A 36 6.87 -1.22 -7.70
CA GLU A 36 5.41 -1.07 -7.47
C GLU A 36 4.71 -2.44 -7.47
N GLU A 37 5.12 -3.33 -8.37
CA GLU A 37 4.55 -4.67 -8.52
C GLU A 37 4.75 -5.55 -7.27
N ASP A 38 5.92 -5.49 -6.65
CA ASP A 38 6.21 -6.21 -5.41
C ASP A 38 5.40 -5.64 -4.24
N ALA A 39 5.38 -4.30 -4.10
CA ALA A 39 4.55 -3.64 -3.09
C ALA A 39 3.05 -3.94 -3.27
N ARG A 40 2.58 -4.01 -4.51
CA ARG A 40 1.20 -4.38 -4.83
C ARG A 40 0.94 -5.85 -4.50
N LYS A 41 1.87 -6.75 -4.80
CA LYS A 41 1.71 -8.20 -4.56
C LYS A 41 1.68 -8.50 -3.07
N ASP A 42 2.54 -7.86 -2.29
CA ASP A 42 2.54 -7.92 -0.83
C ASP A 42 1.22 -7.39 -0.25
N GLY A 43 0.76 -6.21 -0.70
CA GLY A 43 -0.55 -5.69 -0.30
C GLY A 43 -1.73 -6.56 -0.74
N LYS A 44 -1.60 -7.36 -1.81
CA LYS A 44 -2.63 -8.31 -2.26
C LYS A 44 -2.71 -9.54 -1.36
N ASP A 45 -1.57 -9.96 -0.80
CA ASP A 45 -1.51 -11.11 0.13
C ASP A 45 -2.29 -10.81 1.43
N CYS A 46 -2.47 -9.53 1.77
CA CYS A 46 -3.37 -9.07 2.83
C CYS A 46 -4.88 -9.32 2.54
N ASN A 47 -5.24 -10.06 1.48
CA ASN A 47 -6.56 -10.60 1.11
C ASN A 47 -7.77 -9.62 1.08
N GLU A 48 -7.55 -8.31 1.28
CA GLU A 48 -8.61 -7.29 1.35
C GLU A 48 -8.31 -6.03 0.51
N CYS A 49 -7.12 -5.89 -0.09
CA CYS A 49 -6.79 -4.78 -0.98
C CYS A 49 -7.41 -4.97 -2.37
N THR A 50 -8.68 -4.59 -2.51
CA THR A 50 -9.42 -4.64 -3.79
C THR A 50 -9.17 -3.43 -4.69
N SER A 51 -8.59 -2.33 -4.18
CA SER A 51 -8.34 -1.11 -4.96
C SER A 51 -7.13 -0.36 -4.43
N TYR A 52 -6.18 -0.06 -5.34
CA TYR A 52 -5.00 0.74 -5.05
C TYR A 52 -5.19 2.16 -5.55
N LEU A 53 -5.06 3.13 -4.66
CA LEU A 53 -4.89 4.54 -5.04
C LEU A 53 -3.39 4.79 -5.19
N ARG A 54 -2.96 5.03 -6.43
CA ARG A 54 -1.60 5.48 -6.71
C ARG A 54 -1.57 7.00 -6.50
N LYS A 55 -0.80 7.46 -5.52
CA LYS A 55 -0.46 8.88 -5.42
C LYS A 55 0.71 9.16 -6.37
N PHE A 56 0.51 10.06 -7.31
CA PHE A 56 1.57 10.70 -8.10
C PHE A 56 2.04 11.96 -7.38
#